data_AF-A0A812MG33-F1
#
_entry.id   AF-A0A812MG33-F1
#
_cell.length_a   1.000
_cell.length_b   1.000
_cell.length_c   1.000
_cell.angle_alpha   90.00
_cell.angle_beta   90.00
_cell.angle_gamma   90.00
#
_symmetry.space_group_name_H-M   'P 1'
#
loop_
_entity.id
_entity.type
_entity.pdbx_description
1 polymer ?
#
loop_
_entity_poly.entity_id
_entity_poly.type
_entity_poly.pdbx_seq_one_letter_code
_entity_poly.pdbx_strand_id
1 'polypeptide(L)'
;MQAVRCHEELLAEGLLVAYDRHLGTAIFISHQWRSRNHPDPDARQLRVLQTALQNLLSGKTSISAPIIHEIVFGSVHTPTAAELSATPLFVWYDYFSCPQDEGDKAVADRMSAINSIPSYVGRCQYFIILCPAQEDEFGQMLSGKTWAERAWCRAERVARELACSSGFPFAVESTTHVTLVNQQLGFLCPPGEGHLSFDEDRQKLATIMVQLIWNKLSHCLMQGDLHSYRLILNQQDARLKNLDTRPVDLAIPGFNPRENPDDDPEGFTLANFMHQNGFETISQRDESGWTPLCYAAMNGDTCIIAALLKRRADPNEKVTKKDPKAYVQKNTSAVSICAWFGRNEALKLLLSARAHPDALSGLKQTALEWACCGNNVEGVRLLLDARADHTIQNIMGCTPFQAGCCMGSVDTMQAMLEHAPGQILQHSLHFSLLLGEGSGQAVCMLLQSRADVNERCNFFKTKTYGWWALLKSLSLAHSAGYTSKLRKLAYHHHGATPLMFSVLAGTFEATYALLRAGARTDLRNGRGKVVLDLAREIGATDLMKALEAASLPSLASPLSAPSASWETQDPLMAESF
;
A
#
# COMPACT_ATOMS: atom_id res chain seq x y z
N MET A 1 3.00 -19.02 25.30
CA MET A 1 4.45 -18.99 25.01
C MET A 1 5.02 -17.66 25.48
N GLN A 2 6.07 -17.66 26.32
CA GLN A 2 6.64 -16.43 26.92
C GLN A 2 7.88 -15.89 26.18
N ALA A 3 8.54 -16.73 25.39
CA ALA A 3 9.67 -16.38 24.52
C ALA A 3 9.46 -17.00 23.14
N VAL A 4 9.98 -16.37 22.08
CA VAL A 4 10.00 -17.01 20.75
C VAL A 4 11.08 -18.08 20.77
N ARG A 5 10.70 -19.33 20.50
CA ARG A 5 11.58 -20.52 20.53
C ARG A 5 11.77 -21.06 19.13
N CYS A 6 12.86 -21.77 18.86
CA CYS A 6 13.10 -22.34 17.53
C CYS A 6 12.12 -23.48 17.21
N HIS A 7 12.10 -23.86 15.93
CA HIS A 7 11.25 -24.92 15.41
C HIS A 7 11.49 -26.26 16.13
N GLU A 8 12.74 -26.62 16.36
CA GLU A 8 13.15 -27.91 16.90
C GLU A 8 12.68 -28.09 18.35
N GLU A 9 12.80 -27.04 19.16
CA GLU A 9 12.28 -27.02 20.53
C GLU A 9 10.76 -27.20 20.58
N LEU A 10 10.02 -26.46 19.74
CA LEU A 10 8.56 -26.56 19.68
C LEU A 10 8.09 -27.90 19.12
N LEU A 11 8.83 -28.48 18.17
CA LEU A 11 8.54 -29.80 17.61
C LEU A 11 8.74 -30.90 18.66
N ALA A 12 9.85 -30.85 19.41
CA ALA A 12 10.15 -31.81 20.47
C ALA A 12 9.11 -31.78 21.60
N GLU A 13 8.54 -30.61 21.89
CA GLU A 13 7.46 -30.45 22.88
C GLU A 13 6.06 -30.80 22.33
N GLY A 14 5.93 -31.15 21.05
CA GLY A 14 4.66 -31.48 20.42
C GLY A 14 3.73 -30.27 20.24
N LEU A 15 4.28 -29.06 20.21
CA LEU A 15 3.54 -27.81 20.03
C LEU A 15 3.37 -27.44 18.55
N LEU A 16 4.12 -28.09 17.65
CA LEU A 16 3.96 -27.99 16.20
C LEU A 16 3.14 -29.15 15.66
N VAL A 17 2.32 -28.87 14.64
CA VAL A 17 1.49 -29.86 13.98
C VAL A 17 1.56 -29.69 12.46
N ALA A 18 1.50 -30.81 11.73
CA ALA A 18 1.27 -30.78 10.30
C ALA A 18 -0.16 -30.29 10.03
N TYR A 19 -0.29 -29.07 9.51
CA TYR A 19 -1.60 -28.45 9.31
C TYR A 19 -2.37 -29.07 8.13
N ASP A 20 -3.64 -29.33 8.37
CA ASP A 20 -4.63 -29.71 7.38
C ASP A 20 -5.90 -28.85 7.53
N ARG A 21 -6.63 -28.63 6.42
CA ARG A 21 -7.81 -27.75 6.39
C ARG A 21 -8.93 -28.23 7.31
N HIS A 22 -8.98 -29.53 7.63
CA HIS A 22 -9.98 -30.08 8.54
C HIS A 22 -9.71 -29.75 10.02
N LEU A 23 -8.48 -29.34 10.38
CA LEU A 23 -8.14 -29.00 11.76
C LEU A 23 -8.75 -27.66 12.21
N GLY A 24 -8.91 -26.72 11.28
CA GLY A 24 -9.41 -25.37 11.56
C GLY A 24 -8.84 -24.34 10.60
N THR A 25 -8.77 -23.09 11.03
CA THR A 25 -8.35 -21.96 10.20
C THR A 25 -6.88 -21.61 10.42
N ALA A 26 -6.12 -21.53 9.34
CA ALA A 26 -4.72 -21.06 9.40
C ALA A 26 -4.60 -19.53 9.34
N ILE A 27 -3.67 -19.01 10.15
CA ILE A 27 -3.25 -17.61 10.21
C ILE A 27 -1.78 -17.54 9.83
N PHE A 28 -1.43 -16.71 8.85
CA PHE A 28 -0.04 -16.39 8.55
C PHE A 28 0.39 -15.11 9.27
N ILE A 29 1.55 -15.12 9.94
CA ILE A 29 2.15 -13.95 10.55
C ILE A 29 3.35 -13.52 9.72
N SER A 30 3.25 -12.34 9.10
CA SER A 30 4.38 -11.64 8.48
C SER A 30 4.89 -10.58 9.44
N HIS A 31 6.21 -10.54 9.68
CA HIS A 31 6.79 -9.57 10.60
C HIS A 31 8.24 -9.20 10.23
N GLN A 32 8.72 -8.10 10.80
CA GLN A 32 10.12 -7.69 10.69
C GLN A 32 10.90 -8.13 11.92
N TRP A 33 12.08 -8.71 11.68
CA TRP A 33 13.02 -9.12 12.72
C TRP A 33 13.57 -7.91 13.47
N ARG A 34 13.70 -8.03 14.79
CA ARG A 34 14.22 -6.97 15.67
C ARG A 34 15.74 -7.02 15.90
N SER A 35 16.38 -8.15 15.58
CA SER A 35 17.82 -8.29 15.62
C SER A 35 18.32 -9.18 14.50
N ARG A 36 19.64 -9.20 14.27
CA ARG A 36 20.27 -10.04 13.24
C ARG A 36 20.05 -11.53 13.43
N ASN A 37 20.11 -12.00 14.67
CA ASN A 37 20.17 -13.44 14.97
C ASN A 37 18.88 -13.99 15.55
N HIS A 38 17.91 -13.13 15.89
CA HIS A 38 16.66 -13.59 16.48
C HIS A 38 15.49 -12.66 16.13
N PRO A 39 14.33 -13.20 15.74
CA PRO A 39 13.17 -12.43 15.29
C PRO A 39 12.65 -11.43 16.33
N ASP A 40 12.55 -11.84 17.60
CA ASP A 40 12.03 -11.02 18.69
C ASP A 40 12.62 -11.43 20.06
N PRO A 41 13.87 -11.01 20.36
CA PRO A 41 14.65 -11.50 21.52
C PRO A 41 13.91 -11.36 22.86
N ASP A 42 13.19 -10.25 23.03
CA ASP A 42 12.48 -9.93 24.27
C ASP A 42 10.98 -10.28 24.21
N ALA A 43 10.55 -11.02 23.18
CA ALA A 43 9.14 -11.39 22.95
C ALA A 43 8.17 -10.18 22.99
N ARG A 44 8.59 -8.99 22.54
CA ARG A 44 7.75 -7.78 22.57
C ARG A 44 6.70 -7.83 21.46
N GLN A 45 7.07 -8.20 20.24
CA GLN A 45 6.12 -8.38 19.15
C GLN A 45 5.19 -9.56 19.44
N LEU A 46 5.73 -10.68 19.96
CA LEU A 46 4.92 -11.84 20.34
C LEU A 46 3.85 -11.48 21.38
N ARG A 47 4.20 -10.70 22.40
CA ARG A 47 3.24 -10.23 23.42
C ARG A 47 2.15 -9.35 22.80
N VAL A 48 2.51 -8.43 21.91
CA VAL A 48 1.53 -7.61 21.19
C VAL A 48 0.58 -8.50 20.38
N LEU A 49 1.11 -9.46 19.64
CA LEU A 49 0.32 -10.41 18.85
C LEU A 49 -0.66 -11.21 19.74
N GLN A 50 -0.17 -11.78 20.83
CA GLN A 50 -0.99 -12.57 21.76
C GLN A 50 -2.13 -11.73 22.35
N THR A 51 -1.83 -10.53 22.86
CA THR A 51 -2.85 -9.64 23.43
C THR A 51 -3.82 -9.13 22.38
N ALA A 52 -3.36 -8.79 21.18
CA ALA A 52 -4.22 -8.37 20.07
C ALA A 52 -5.20 -9.49 19.67
N LEU A 53 -4.71 -10.73 19.50
CA LEU A 53 -5.57 -11.88 19.19
C LEU A 53 -6.59 -12.15 20.31
N GLN A 54 -6.19 -12.08 21.57
CA GLN A 54 -7.10 -12.22 22.71
C GLN A 54 -8.18 -11.12 22.72
N ASN A 55 -7.81 -9.88 22.42
CA ASN A 55 -8.75 -8.76 22.33
C ASN A 55 -9.73 -8.91 21.16
N LEU A 56 -9.25 -9.39 20.01
CA LEU A 56 -10.09 -9.67 18.85
C LEU A 56 -11.08 -10.82 19.13
N LEU A 57 -10.60 -11.94 19.68
CA LEU A 57 -11.43 -13.11 20.01
C LEU A 57 -12.47 -12.81 21.10
N SER A 58 -12.13 -11.94 22.06
CA SER A 58 -13.09 -11.51 23.10
C SER A 58 -14.03 -10.38 22.66
N GLY A 59 -13.84 -9.82 21.46
CA GLY A 59 -14.60 -8.66 20.98
C GLY A 59 -14.28 -7.33 21.68
N LYS A 60 -13.22 -7.27 22.49
CA LYS A 60 -12.72 -6.01 23.09
C LYS A 60 -12.17 -5.04 22.04
N THR A 61 -11.65 -5.58 20.94
CA THR A 61 -11.14 -4.82 19.81
C THR A 61 -11.75 -5.38 18.53
N SER A 62 -11.99 -4.51 17.55
CA SER A 62 -12.45 -4.89 16.22
C SER A 62 -11.43 -4.50 15.16
N ILE A 63 -11.45 -5.21 14.04
CA ILE A 63 -10.65 -4.86 12.88
C ILE A 63 -11.32 -3.66 12.19
N SER A 64 -10.57 -2.57 12.02
CA SER A 64 -11.05 -1.36 11.37
C SER A 64 -10.76 -1.36 9.87
N ALA A 65 -11.65 -0.79 9.06
CA ALA A 65 -11.38 -0.54 7.65
C ALA A 65 -10.46 0.69 7.47
N PRO A 66 -9.55 0.69 6.48
CA PRO A 66 -8.79 1.88 6.09
C PRO A 66 -9.70 3.05 5.73
N ILE A 67 -9.30 4.25 6.13
CA ILE A 67 -10.05 5.48 5.86
C ILE A 67 -10.24 5.68 4.36
N ILE A 68 -9.18 5.53 3.57
CA ILE A 68 -9.26 5.70 2.11
C ILE A 68 -10.23 4.72 1.46
N HIS A 69 -10.25 3.47 1.94
CA HIS A 69 -11.14 2.46 1.39
C HIS A 69 -12.61 2.80 1.70
N GLU A 70 -12.91 3.25 2.93
CA GLU A 70 -14.27 3.68 3.30
C GLU A 70 -14.73 4.88 2.45
N ILE A 71 -13.84 5.85 2.17
CA ILE A 71 -14.14 7.02 1.32
C ILE A 71 -14.39 6.61 -0.13
N VAL A 72 -13.49 5.81 -0.71
CA VAL A 72 -13.48 5.54 -2.15
C VAL A 72 -14.44 4.42 -2.52
N PHE A 73 -14.58 3.39 -1.67
CA PHE A 73 -15.32 2.17 -1.97
C PHE A 73 -16.50 1.89 -1.03
N GLY A 74 -16.63 2.63 0.07
CA GLY A 74 -17.66 2.41 1.07
C GLY A 74 -17.26 1.34 2.10
N SER A 75 -18.24 0.89 2.88
CA SER A 75 -18.02 -0.07 3.97
C SER A 75 -17.51 -1.41 3.43
N VAL A 76 -16.54 -2.00 4.14
CA VAL A 76 -15.98 -3.32 3.86
C VAL A 76 -16.36 -4.27 4.98
N HIS A 77 -16.55 -5.54 4.64
CA HIS A 77 -16.65 -6.58 5.64
C HIS A 77 -15.33 -6.75 6.39
N THR A 78 -15.37 -6.61 7.70
CA THR A 78 -14.24 -6.84 8.60
C THR A 78 -14.54 -8.09 9.44
N PRO A 79 -13.59 -9.03 9.59
CA PRO A 79 -13.80 -10.22 10.40
C PRO A 79 -14.25 -9.87 11.82
N THR A 80 -15.31 -10.51 12.27
CA THR A 80 -15.88 -10.35 13.61
C THR A 80 -15.23 -11.31 14.60
N ALA A 81 -15.38 -11.03 15.90
CA ALA A 81 -14.92 -11.94 16.96
C ALA A 81 -15.53 -13.35 16.80
N ALA A 82 -16.81 -13.43 16.42
CA ALA A 82 -17.52 -14.69 16.21
C ALA A 82 -16.94 -15.49 15.03
N GLU A 83 -16.61 -14.82 13.91
CA GLU A 83 -15.97 -15.47 12.75
C GLU A 83 -14.54 -15.94 13.09
N LEU A 84 -13.79 -15.17 13.87
CA LEU A 84 -12.45 -15.56 14.33
C LEU A 84 -12.48 -16.75 15.29
N SER A 85 -13.49 -16.84 16.16
CA SER A 85 -13.64 -17.94 17.12
C SER A 85 -14.41 -19.15 16.57
N ALA A 86 -14.87 -19.11 15.32
CA ALA A 86 -15.73 -20.15 14.75
C ALA A 86 -15.04 -21.51 14.63
N THR A 87 -13.72 -21.52 14.41
CA THR A 87 -12.91 -22.74 14.31
C THR A 87 -11.58 -22.54 15.05
N PRO A 88 -10.89 -23.63 15.45
CA PRO A 88 -9.56 -23.51 16.02
C PRO A 88 -8.61 -22.76 15.08
N LEU A 89 -7.82 -21.84 15.63
CA LEU A 89 -6.85 -21.04 14.89
C LEU A 89 -5.46 -21.68 14.98
N PHE A 90 -4.83 -21.91 13.83
CA PHE A 90 -3.46 -22.41 13.73
C PHE A 90 -2.55 -21.29 13.23
N VAL A 91 -1.50 -20.98 13.99
CA VAL A 91 -0.60 -19.88 13.69
C VAL A 91 0.63 -20.40 12.95
N TRP A 92 0.81 -19.93 11.73
CA TRP A 92 2.05 -20.05 10.99
C TRP A 92 2.91 -18.82 11.24
N TYR A 93 4.09 -19.03 11.81
CA TYR A 93 5.06 -17.98 12.12
C TYR A 93 6.42 -18.48 11.64
N ASP A 94 7.00 -17.78 10.67
CA ASP A 94 8.18 -18.17 9.90
C ASP A 94 9.29 -18.85 10.74
N TYR A 95 9.74 -18.22 11.82
CA TYR A 95 10.88 -18.67 12.62
C TYR A 95 10.68 -20.04 13.27
N PHE A 96 9.48 -20.32 13.79
CA PHE A 96 9.22 -21.59 14.47
C PHE A 96 8.37 -22.58 13.65
N SER A 97 7.85 -22.14 12.51
CA SER A 97 7.24 -23.01 11.50
C SER A 97 8.25 -23.56 10.50
N CYS A 98 9.49 -23.03 10.46
CA CYS A 98 10.57 -23.52 9.59
C CYS A 98 11.79 -23.96 10.42
N PRO A 99 12.47 -25.07 10.06
CA PRO A 99 13.69 -25.51 10.74
C PRO A 99 14.81 -24.45 10.75
N GLN A 100 15.45 -24.28 11.90
CA GLN A 100 16.53 -23.30 12.11
C GLN A 100 17.92 -23.94 12.11
N ASP A 101 18.00 -25.27 12.27
CA ASP A 101 19.27 -26.00 12.24
C ASP A 101 20.04 -25.85 10.91
N GLU A 102 21.37 -26.00 11.00
CA GLU A 102 22.30 -25.96 9.85
C GLU A 102 22.56 -27.34 9.22
N GLY A 103 22.02 -28.42 9.80
CA GLY A 103 22.17 -29.76 9.23
C GLY A 103 21.48 -29.89 7.86
N ASP A 104 22.04 -30.72 6.98
CA ASP A 104 21.58 -30.86 5.58
C ASP A 104 20.06 -31.05 5.45
N LYS A 105 19.47 -31.87 6.33
CA LYS A 105 18.03 -32.10 6.35
C LYS A 105 17.25 -30.83 6.71
N ALA A 106 17.66 -30.11 7.75
CA ALA A 106 17.00 -28.88 8.18
C ALA A 106 17.11 -27.78 7.12
N VAL A 107 18.26 -27.68 6.44
CA VAL A 107 18.44 -26.79 5.27
C VAL A 107 17.48 -27.17 4.14
N ALA A 108 17.36 -28.45 3.80
CA ALA A 108 16.45 -28.92 2.76
C ALA A 108 14.97 -28.69 3.12
N ASP A 109 14.58 -28.93 4.36
CA ASP A 109 13.23 -28.69 4.87
C ASP A 109 12.91 -27.19 4.90
N ARG A 110 13.86 -26.33 5.30
CA ARG A 110 13.74 -24.87 5.23
C ARG A 110 13.59 -24.37 3.80
N MET A 111 14.35 -24.91 2.84
CA MET A 111 14.17 -24.59 1.42
C MET A 111 12.81 -25.03 0.89
N SER A 112 12.31 -26.19 1.33
CA SER A 112 10.97 -26.69 0.99
C SER A 112 9.88 -25.77 1.54
N ALA A 113 10.06 -25.24 2.76
CA ALA A 113 9.19 -24.22 3.31
C ALA A 113 9.19 -22.96 2.42
N ILE A 114 10.36 -22.39 2.09
CA ILE A 114 10.44 -21.20 1.22
C ILE A 114 9.76 -21.43 -0.13
N ASN A 115 10.04 -22.55 -0.81
CA ASN A 115 9.45 -22.88 -2.10
C ASN A 115 7.93 -23.08 -2.04
N SER A 116 7.38 -23.36 -0.87
CA SER A 116 5.94 -23.55 -0.65
C SER A 116 5.21 -22.28 -0.18
N ILE A 117 5.86 -21.11 -0.13
CA ILE A 117 5.25 -19.79 0.15
C ILE A 117 3.91 -19.60 -0.59
N PRO A 118 3.83 -19.79 -1.92
CA PRO A 118 2.56 -19.64 -2.65
C PRO A 118 1.43 -20.52 -2.10
N SER A 119 1.79 -21.73 -1.64
CA SER A 119 0.84 -22.73 -1.18
C SER A 119 0.36 -22.45 0.23
N TYR A 120 1.25 -22.24 1.20
CA TYR A 120 0.83 -22.08 2.59
C TYR A 120 0.26 -20.69 2.86
N VAL A 121 0.83 -19.62 2.28
CA VAL A 121 0.25 -18.27 2.41
C VAL A 121 -1.13 -18.27 1.79
N GLY A 122 -1.27 -18.89 0.60
CA GLY A 122 -2.54 -19.07 -0.10
C GLY A 122 -3.58 -19.88 0.68
N ARG A 123 -3.17 -20.79 1.58
CA ARG A 123 -4.10 -21.56 2.43
C ARG A 123 -4.58 -20.80 3.67
N CYS A 124 -3.84 -19.79 4.13
CA CYS A 124 -4.21 -19.02 5.30
C CYS A 124 -5.41 -18.10 5.02
N GLN A 125 -6.44 -18.16 5.87
CA GLN A 125 -7.60 -17.27 5.75
C GLN A 125 -7.28 -15.87 6.26
N TYR A 126 -6.46 -15.80 7.31
CA TYR A 126 -6.02 -14.54 7.91
C TYR A 126 -4.53 -14.33 7.63
N PHE A 127 -4.16 -13.11 7.27
CA PHE A 127 -2.77 -12.72 7.02
C PHE A 127 -2.47 -11.50 7.90
N ILE A 128 -1.64 -11.69 8.91
CA ILE A 128 -1.35 -10.65 9.90
C ILE A 128 0.00 -10.02 9.57
N ILE A 129 0.00 -8.72 9.30
CA ILE A 129 1.21 -7.92 9.30
C ILE A 129 1.44 -7.43 10.73
N LEU A 130 2.42 -8.00 11.41
CA LEU A 130 2.75 -7.61 12.79
C LEU A 130 3.81 -6.51 12.76
N CYS A 131 3.37 -5.27 12.94
CA CYS A 131 4.20 -4.08 12.78
C CYS A 131 4.04 -3.04 13.92
N PRO A 132 4.18 -3.43 15.19
CA PRO A 132 4.11 -2.48 16.29
C PRO A 132 5.27 -1.48 16.25
N ALA A 133 4.99 -0.22 16.56
CA ALA A 133 6.01 0.83 16.66
C ALA A 133 6.99 0.53 17.81
N GLN A 134 8.18 0.02 17.48
CA GLN A 134 9.18 -0.43 18.44
C GLN A 134 10.59 -0.21 17.89
N GLU A 135 11.56 -0.01 18.78
CA GLU A 135 12.97 0.07 18.39
C GLU A 135 13.56 -1.33 18.21
N ASP A 136 14.41 -1.46 17.19
CA ASP A 136 15.28 -2.60 16.96
C ASP A 136 16.57 -2.51 17.82
N GLU A 137 17.50 -3.45 17.63
CA GLU A 137 18.78 -3.46 18.34
C GLU A 137 19.70 -2.26 18.01
N PHE A 138 19.45 -1.56 16.91
CA PHE A 138 20.23 -0.40 16.46
C PHE A 138 19.54 0.95 16.78
N GLY A 139 18.39 0.93 17.45
CA GLY A 139 17.60 2.12 17.77
C GLY A 139 16.78 2.66 16.59
N GLN A 140 16.65 1.91 15.49
CA GLN A 140 15.74 2.23 14.40
C GLN A 140 14.30 1.92 14.82
N MET A 141 13.39 2.86 14.58
CA MET A 141 11.96 2.64 14.81
C MET A 141 11.37 1.75 13.71
N LEU A 142 10.97 0.54 14.07
CA LEU A 142 10.24 -0.38 13.20
C LEU A 142 8.78 0.03 13.08
N SER A 143 8.22 -0.07 11.87
CA SER A 143 6.83 0.24 11.57
C SER A 143 6.31 -0.58 10.38
N GLY A 144 5.04 -0.37 10.01
CA GLY A 144 4.51 -0.94 8.77
C GLY A 144 5.28 -0.49 7.52
N LYS A 145 5.92 0.68 7.56
CA LYS A 145 6.74 1.20 6.47
C LYS A 145 8.06 0.42 6.34
N THR A 146 8.83 0.28 7.42
CA THR A 146 10.09 -0.49 7.39
C THR A 146 9.85 -1.95 7.05
N TRP A 147 8.71 -2.52 7.50
CA TRP A 147 8.27 -3.83 7.06
C TRP A 147 8.04 -3.88 5.54
N ALA A 148 7.38 -2.86 5.00
CA ALA A 148 7.10 -2.75 3.56
C ALA A 148 8.35 -2.43 2.73
N GLU A 149 9.50 -2.10 3.32
CA GLU A 149 10.77 -1.94 2.59
C GLU A 149 11.44 -3.29 2.29
N ARG A 150 11.09 -4.37 3.00
CA ARG A 150 11.73 -5.68 2.84
C ARG A 150 11.13 -6.48 1.69
N ALA A 151 11.99 -7.04 0.83
CA ALA A 151 11.55 -7.80 -0.35
C ALA A 151 10.71 -9.03 -0.01
N TRP A 152 11.12 -9.83 0.99
CA TRP A 152 10.39 -11.01 1.44
C TRP A 152 9.00 -10.67 2.00
N CYS A 153 8.90 -9.62 2.80
CA CYS A 153 7.61 -9.14 3.35
C CYS A 153 6.66 -8.67 2.23
N ARG A 154 7.18 -7.98 1.22
CA ARG A 154 6.41 -7.64 0.00
C ARG A 154 5.95 -8.89 -0.73
N ALA A 155 6.82 -9.90 -0.87
CA ALA A 155 6.51 -11.15 -1.56
C ALA A 155 5.39 -11.93 -0.86
N GLU A 156 5.43 -12.03 0.46
CA GLU A 156 4.36 -12.66 1.26
C GLU A 156 3.02 -11.95 1.08
N ARG A 157 3.01 -10.61 1.08
CA ARG A 157 1.81 -9.82 0.81
C ARG A 157 1.26 -10.08 -0.59
N VAL A 158 2.13 -10.08 -1.61
CA VAL A 158 1.72 -10.38 -2.99
C VAL A 158 1.25 -11.83 -3.12
N ALA A 159 1.84 -12.77 -2.39
CA ALA A 159 1.38 -14.15 -2.34
C ALA A 159 -0.06 -14.24 -1.80
N ARG A 160 -0.41 -13.42 -0.80
CA ARG A 160 -1.78 -13.33 -0.29
C ARG A 160 -2.73 -12.64 -1.28
N GLU A 161 -2.29 -11.60 -1.97
CA GLU A 161 -3.06 -10.90 -3.00
C GLU A 161 -3.38 -11.81 -4.21
N LEU A 162 -2.39 -12.55 -4.70
CA LEU A 162 -2.51 -13.42 -5.87
C LEU A 162 -3.04 -14.82 -5.55
N ALA A 163 -3.27 -15.14 -4.28
CA ALA A 163 -3.85 -16.42 -3.92
C ALA A 163 -5.27 -16.59 -4.52
N CYS A 164 -5.62 -17.86 -4.78
CA CYS A 164 -6.92 -18.21 -5.36
C CYS A 164 -8.06 -18.22 -4.33
N SER A 165 -7.73 -18.27 -3.04
CA SER A 165 -8.69 -18.17 -1.94
C SER A 165 -8.95 -16.72 -1.53
N SER A 166 -10.13 -16.45 -0.99
CA SER A 166 -10.38 -15.22 -0.25
C SER A 166 -9.63 -15.24 1.09
N GLY A 167 -9.20 -14.08 1.56
CA GLY A 167 -8.55 -13.94 2.85
C GLY A 167 -8.57 -12.51 3.34
N PHE A 168 -8.35 -12.32 4.64
CA PHE A 168 -8.38 -11.03 5.30
C PHE A 168 -6.98 -10.67 5.81
N PRO A 169 -6.25 -9.81 5.08
CA PRO A 169 -5.00 -9.27 5.56
C PRO A 169 -5.30 -8.07 6.46
N PHE A 170 -4.65 -8.03 7.61
CA PHE A 170 -4.76 -6.89 8.51
C PHE A 170 -3.43 -6.65 9.22
N ALA A 171 -3.15 -5.38 9.48
CA ALA A 171 -2.00 -4.93 10.23
C ALA A 171 -2.34 -4.81 11.72
N VAL A 172 -1.45 -5.31 12.56
CA VAL A 172 -1.49 -5.17 14.02
C VAL A 172 -0.38 -4.20 14.41
N GLU A 173 -0.78 -2.95 14.62
CA GLU A 173 0.10 -1.83 14.99
C GLU A 173 0.22 -1.70 16.51
N SER A 174 -0.79 -2.16 17.24
CA SER A 174 -0.77 -2.28 18.71
C SER A 174 -1.81 -3.31 19.17
N THR A 175 -1.91 -3.52 20.48
CA THR A 175 -2.88 -4.44 21.09
C THR A 175 -4.35 -4.04 20.87
N THR A 176 -4.61 -2.79 20.49
CA THR A 176 -5.95 -2.23 20.26
C THR A 176 -6.15 -1.65 18.85
N HIS A 177 -5.07 -1.52 18.06
CA HIS A 177 -5.10 -0.93 16.73
C HIS A 177 -4.84 -2.01 15.68
N VAL A 178 -5.94 -2.52 15.12
CA VAL A 178 -5.93 -3.53 14.06
C VAL A 178 -6.68 -2.98 12.86
N THR A 179 -6.05 -2.98 11.69
CA THR A 179 -6.58 -2.34 10.47
C THR A 179 -6.50 -3.30 9.30
N LEU A 180 -7.58 -3.47 8.53
CA LEU A 180 -7.51 -4.20 7.25
C LEU A 180 -6.45 -3.58 6.34
N VAL A 181 -5.75 -4.42 5.58
CA VAL A 181 -4.75 -3.99 4.61
C VAL A 181 -5.36 -4.09 3.22
N ASN A 182 -5.15 -3.06 2.41
CA ASN A 182 -5.60 -3.05 1.02
C ASN A 182 -4.78 -4.06 0.21
N GLN A 183 -5.44 -5.04 -0.41
CA GLN A 183 -4.77 -6.10 -1.18
C GLN A 183 -4.35 -5.63 -2.57
N GLN A 184 -5.07 -4.67 -3.15
CA GLN A 184 -5.03 -4.38 -4.58
C GLN A 184 -3.90 -3.43 -5.00
N LEU A 185 -3.06 -2.98 -4.06
CA LEU A 185 -1.97 -2.02 -4.32
C LEU A 185 -0.58 -2.66 -4.31
N GLY A 186 -0.48 -4.00 -4.32
CA GLY A 186 0.80 -4.69 -4.27
C GLY A 186 1.74 -4.35 -5.43
N PHE A 187 1.20 -3.95 -6.58
CA PHE A 187 1.99 -3.52 -7.75
C PHE A 187 2.74 -2.21 -7.55
N LEU A 188 2.37 -1.35 -6.58
CA LEU A 188 3.10 -0.13 -6.26
C LEU A 188 4.41 -0.42 -5.51
N CYS A 189 4.47 -1.57 -4.83
CA CYS A 189 5.61 -1.98 -4.02
C CYS A 189 5.96 -3.44 -4.36
N PRO A 190 6.45 -3.71 -5.58
CA PRO A 190 6.79 -5.06 -6.02
C PRO A 190 7.98 -5.61 -5.20
N PRO A 191 8.08 -6.95 -5.04
CA PRO A 191 9.13 -7.55 -4.23
C PRO A 191 10.56 -7.24 -4.70
N GLY A 192 10.79 -7.13 -6.02
CA GLY A 192 12.13 -6.88 -6.57
C GLY A 192 12.71 -5.51 -6.23
N GLU A 193 11.89 -4.54 -5.83
CA GLU A 193 12.32 -3.22 -5.33
C GLU A 193 12.53 -3.19 -3.81
N GLY A 194 12.24 -4.28 -3.10
CA GLY A 194 12.49 -4.35 -1.66
C GLY A 194 13.96 -4.61 -1.35
N HIS A 195 14.38 -4.23 -0.14
CA HIS A 195 15.69 -4.57 0.41
C HIS A 195 15.79 -6.06 0.69
N LEU A 196 16.87 -6.67 0.21
CA LEU A 196 17.26 -8.04 0.46
C LEU A 196 18.47 -8.05 1.39
N SER A 197 18.49 -9.01 2.32
CA SER A 197 19.71 -9.27 3.12
C SER A 197 20.80 -9.91 2.27
N PHE A 198 20.40 -10.71 1.28
CA PHE A 198 21.27 -11.48 0.39
C PHE A 198 20.73 -11.35 -1.03
N ASP A 199 21.54 -10.87 -1.98
CA ASP A 199 21.08 -10.65 -3.36
C ASP A 199 20.74 -11.95 -4.09
N GLU A 200 21.29 -13.09 -3.66
CA GLU A 200 20.98 -14.42 -4.22
C GLU A 200 19.50 -14.79 -4.03
N ASP A 201 18.82 -14.22 -3.04
CA ASP A 201 17.39 -14.45 -2.81
C ASP A 201 16.51 -13.83 -3.90
N ARG A 202 17.04 -12.89 -4.70
CA ARG A 202 16.31 -12.26 -5.81
C ARG A 202 15.81 -13.29 -6.81
N GLN A 203 16.63 -14.29 -7.14
CA GLN A 203 16.23 -15.37 -8.06
C GLN A 203 15.12 -16.23 -7.45
N LYS A 204 15.18 -16.50 -6.14
CA LYS A 204 14.13 -17.27 -5.44
C LYS A 204 12.80 -16.50 -5.46
N LEU A 205 12.84 -15.20 -5.21
CA LEU A 205 11.68 -14.32 -5.33
C LEU A 205 11.11 -14.34 -6.74
N ALA A 206 11.94 -14.29 -7.78
CA ALA A 206 11.51 -14.37 -9.16
C ALA A 206 10.74 -15.68 -9.43
N THR A 207 11.27 -16.82 -9.01
CA THR A 207 10.60 -18.13 -9.14
C THR A 207 9.24 -18.17 -8.44
N ILE A 208 9.18 -17.66 -7.19
CA ILE A 208 7.94 -17.60 -6.41
C ILE A 208 6.90 -16.72 -7.10
N MET A 209 7.31 -15.55 -7.59
CA MET A 209 6.42 -14.59 -8.24
C MET A 209 5.85 -15.11 -9.56
N VAL A 210 6.68 -15.76 -10.39
CA VAL A 210 6.23 -16.45 -11.61
C VAL A 210 5.18 -17.51 -11.28
N GLN A 211 5.43 -18.33 -10.25
CA GLN A 211 4.48 -19.37 -9.82
C GLN A 211 3.14 -18.77 -9.34
N LEU A 212 3.17 -17.68 -8.57
CA LEU A 212 1.98 -16.98 -8.08
C LEU A 212 1.14 -16.43 -9.23
N ILE A 213 1.78 -15.75 -10.18
CA ILE A 213 1.11 -15.18 -11.36
C ILE A 213 0.52 -16.30 -12.21
N TRP A 214 1.28 -17.36 -12.48
CA TRP A 214 0.82 -18.53 -13.23
C TRP A 214 -0.44 -19.14 -12.61
N ASN A 215 -0.41 -19.40 -11.30
CA ASN A 215 -1.52 -19.97 -10.57
C ASN A 215 -2.77 -19.09 -10.64
N LYS A 216 -2.61 -17.78 -10.49
CA LYS A 216 -3.73 -16.83 -10.52
C LYS A 216 -4.32 -16.70 -11.92
N LEU A 217 -3.49 -16.55 -12.95
CA LEU A 217 -3.95 -16.48 -14.34
C LEU A 217 -4.73 -17.75 -14.72
N SER A 218 -4.16 -18.92 -14.43
CA SER A 218 -4.80 -20.21 -14.68
C SER A 218 -6.14 -20.34 -13.95
N HIS A 219 -6.19 -19.92 -12.68
CA HIS A 219 -7.42 -19.93 -11.90
C HIS A 219 -8.49 -19.00 -12.47
N CYS A 220 -8.14 -17.77 -12.85
CA CYS A 220 -9.09 -16.85 -13.46
C CYS A 220 -9.68 -17.41 -14.77
N LEU A 221 -8.86 -18.04 -15.62
CA LEU A 221 -9.35 -18.70 -16.83
C LEU A 221 -10.28 -19.88 -16.51
N MET A 222 -9.92 -20.74 -15.54
CA MET A 222 -10.77 -21.86 -15.13
C MET A 222 -12.13 -21.41 -14.57
N GLN A 223 -12.19 -20.23 -13.94
CA GLN A 223 -13.43 -19.65 -13.42
C GLN A 223 -14.19 -18.80 -14.45
N GLY A 224 -13.61 -18.54 -15.63
CA GLY A 224 -14.16 -17.62 -16.61
C GLY A 224 -14.10 -16.14 -16.20
N ASP A 225 -13.34 -15.78 -15.16
CA ASP A 225 -13.14 -14.38 -14.73
C ASP A 225 -12.11 -13.68 -15.64
N LEU A 226 -12.53 -13.38 -16.86
CA LEU A 226 -11.69 -12.76 -17.89
C LEU A 226 -11.19 -11.38 -17.48
N HIS A 227 -11.97 -10.63 -16.69
CA HIS A 227 -11.57 -9.30 -16.26
C HIS A 227 -10.40 -9.35 -15.27
N SER A 228 -10.47 -10.20 -14.22
CA SER A 228 -9.32 -10.39 -13.32
C SER A 228 -8.10 -10.94 -14.06
N TYR A 229 -8.32 -11.88 -14.99
CA TYR A 229 -7.26 -12.43 -15.82
C TYR A 229 -6.53 -11.33 -16.60
N ARG A 230 -7.26 -10.45 -17.30
CA ARG A 230 -6.69 -9.33 -18.06
C ARG A 230 -5.93 -8.35 -17.16
N LEU A 231 -6.45 -8.04 -15.96
CA LEU A 231 -5.74 -7.19 -15.01
C LEU A 231 -4.39 -7.80 -14.62
N ILE A 232 -4.36 -9.07 -14.22
CA ILE A 232 -3.11 -9.74 -13.82
C ILE A 232 -2.15 -9.86 -15.01
N LEU A 233 -2.65 -10.21 -16.19
CA LEU A 233 -1.87 -10.33 -17.43
C LEU A 233 -1.14 -9.02 -17.77
N ASN A 234 -1.82 -7.89 -17.64
CA ASN A 234 -1.28 -6.58 -17.99
C ASN A 234 -0.51 -5.90 -16.84
N GLN A 235 -0.51 -6.48 -15.64
CA GLN A 235 0.27 -6.00 -14.49
C GLN A 235 1.60 -6.73 -14.32
N GLN A 236 1.89 -7.76 -15.11
CA GLN A 236 3.07 -8.62 -14.90
C GLN A 236 4.37 -7.84 -14.83
N ASP A 237 4.60 -6.90 -15.75
CA ASP A 237 5.82 -6.09 -15.77
C ASP A 237 5.97 -5.25 -14.48
N ALA A 238 4.89 -4.66 -13.97
CA ALA A 238 4.93 -3.93 -12.70
C ALA A 238 5.23 -4.86 -11.50
N ARG A 239 4.67 -6.08 -11.51
CA ARG A 239 4.84 -7.07 -10.42
C ARG A 239 6.21 -7.76 -10.43
N LEU A 240 6.82 -7.91 -11.60
CA LEU A 240 8.10 -8.59 -11.83
C LEU A 240 9.28 -7.62 -11.93
N LYS A 241 9.05 -6.32 -11.71
CA LYS A 241 10.09 -5.30 -11.73
C LYS A 241 11.27 -5.68 -10.84
N ASN A 242 12.49 -5.56 -11.39
CA ASN A 242 13.77 -5.90 -10.74
C ASN A 242 13.95 -7.38 -10.32
N LEU A 243 13.22 -8.32 -10.94
CA LEU A 243 13.35 -9.77 -10.69
C LEU A 243 13.97 -10.57 -11.87
N ASP A 244 14.60 -9.89 -12.85
CA ASP A 244 15.28 -10.47 -14.02
C ASP A 244 14.63 -11.77 -14.56
N THR A 245 13.33 -11.70 -14.83
CA THR A 245 12.54 -12.85 -15.25
C THR A 245 11.54 -12.43 -16.31
N ARG A 246 11.20 -13.38 -17.19
CA ARG A 246 10.21 -13.15 -18.24
C ARG A 246 8.80 -13.19 -17.67
N PRO A 247 7.86 -12.40 -18.22
CA PRO A 247 6.44 -12.54 -17.92
C PRO A 247 5.95 -13.96 -18.19
N VAL A 248 4.93 -14.37 -17.45
CA VAL A 248 4.22 -15.63 -17.66
C VAL A 248 3.44 -15.54 -18.97
N ASP A 249 3.70 -16.51 -19.84
CA ASP A 249 2.89 -16.80 -21.02
C ASP A 249 2.21 -18.17 -20.81
N LEU A 250 0.87 -18.16 -20.76
CA LEU A 250 0.08 -19.39 -20.64
C LEU A 250 -0.08 -20.14 -21.98
N ALA A 251 0.44 -19.59 -23.09
CA ALA A 251 0.31 -20.13 -24.43
C ALA A 251 -1.16 -20.43 -24.79
N ILE A 252 -2.01 -19.40 -24.69
CA ILE A 252 -3.45 -19.52 -24.97
C ILE A 252 -3.68 -20.09 -26.38
N PRO A 253 -4.33 -21.26 -26.52
CA PRO A 253 -4.44 -21.94 -27.80
C PRO A 253 -5.31 -21.17 -28.80
N GLY A 254 -5.18 -21.50 -30.08
CA GLY A 254 -6.00 -20.93 -31.15
C GLY A 254 -5.50 -19.61 -31.74
N PHE A 255 -4.28 -19.18 -31.37
CA PHE A 255 -3.65 -18.03 -32.01
C PHE A 255 -3.20 -18.39 -33.44
N ASN A 256 -3.89 -17.85 -34.44
CA ASN A 256 -3.56 -17.99 -35.86
C ASN A 256 -3.47 -16.59 -36.50
N PRO A 257 -2.37 -15.85 -36.29
CA PRO A 257 -2.24 -14.51 -36.84
C PRO A 257 -2.19 -14.54 -38.37
N ARG A 258 -2.75 -13.51 -39.00
CA ARG A 258 -2.62 -13.33 -40.46
C ARG A 258 -1.30 -12.65 -40.81
N GLU A 259 -0.81 -11.84 -39.89
CA GLU A 259 0.42 -11.08 -39.95
C GLU A 259 1.63 -11.99 -39.69
N ASN A 260 2.63 -11.93 -40.57
CA ASN A 260 3.92 -12.60 -40.37
C ASN A 260 4.81 -11.70 -39.50
N PRO A 261 5.40 -12.18 -38.39
CA PRO A 261 6.26 -11.36 -37.54
C PRO A 261 7.47 -10.74 -38.26
N ASP A 262 7.97 -11.36 -39.34
CA ASP A 262 9.08 -10.82 -40.12
C ASP A 262 8.65 -9.63 -41.02
N ASP A 263 7.38 -9.58 -41.42
CA ASP A 263 6.86 -8.58 -42.37
C ASP A 263 6.11 -7.42 -41.67
N ASP A 264 5.32 -7.73 -40.62
CA ASP A 264 4.57 -6.76 -39.82
C ASP A 264 4.66 -7.12 -38.32
N PRO A 265 5.78 -6.80 -37.66
CA PRO A 265 5.98 -7.10 -36.25
C PRO A 265 5.00 -6.36 -35.34
N GLU A 266 4.60 -5.14 -35.70
CA GLU A 266 3.61 -4.38 -34.92
C GLU A 266 2.22 -5.01 -34.99
N GLY A 267 1.77 -5.40 -36.19
CA GLY A 267 0.52 -6.09 -36.41
C GLY A 267 0.47 -7.45 -35.70
N PHE A 268 1.55 -8.22 -35.75
CA PHE A 268 1.68 -9.49 -35.03
C PHE A 268 1.58 -9.29 -33.51
N THR A 269 2.33 -8.33 -32.95
CA THR A 269 2.30 -8.03 -31.51
C THR A 269 0.91 -7.60 -31.06
N LEU A 270 0.24 -6.73 -31.85
CA LEU A 270 -1.14 -6.34 -31.55
C LEU A 270 -2.10 -7.55 -31.65
N ALA A 271 -1.99 -8.38 -32.68
CA ALA A 271 -2.82 -9.57 -32.82
C ALA A 271 -2.65 -10.53 -31.63
N ASN A 272 -1.41 -10.75 -31.18
CA ASN A 272 -1.12 -11.57 -30.00
C ASN A 272 -1.71 -10.96 -28.74
N PHE A 273 -1.56 -9.64 -28.52
CA PHE A 273 -2.16 -8.94 -27.39
C PHE A 273 -3.68 -9.09 -27.37
N MET A 274 -4.34 -8.88 -28.51
CA MET A 274 -5.80 -9.00 -28.63
C MET A 274 -6.25 -10.44 -28.36
N HIS A 275 -5.54 -11.43 -28.88
CA HIS A 275 -5.79 -12.86 -28.64
C HIS A 275 -5.61 -13.23 -27.17
N GLN A 276 -4.48 -12.90 -26.57
CA GLN A 276 -4.18 -13.21 -25.17
C GLN A 276 -5.18 -12.55 -24.22
N ASN A 277 -5.66 -11.35 -24.54
CA ASN A 277 -6.71 -10.66 -23.77
C ASN A 277 -8.13 -11.08 -24.16
N GLY A 278 -8.32 -11.90 -25.19
CA GLY A 278 -9.64 -12.32 -25.67
C GLY A 278 -10.53 -11.15 -26.13
N PHE A 279 -9.97 -10.23 -26.91
CA PHE A 279 -10.70 -9.15 -27.57
C PHE A 279 -10.82 -9.40 -29.08
N GLU A 280 -12.01 -9.18 -29.62
CA GLU A 280 -12.30 -9.31 -31.05
C GLU A 280 -12.06 -8.01 -31.82
N THR A 281 -12.28 -6.86 -31.16
CA THR A 281 -12.14 -5.53 -31.79
C THR A 281 -11.42 -4.54 -30.88
N ILE A 282 -10.72 -3.57 -31.47
CA ILE A 282 -9.91 -2.58 -30.75
C ILE A 282 -10.71 -1.64 -29.83
N SER A 283 -12.03 -1.52 -30.06
CA SER A 283 -12.95 -0.68 -29.29
C SER A 283 -13.87 -1.49 -28.38
N GLN A 284 -13.70 -2.81 -28.32
CA GLN A 284 -14.51 -3.67 -27.46
C GLN A 284 -14.34 -3.24 -26.00
N ARG A 285 -15.44 -3.26 -25.24
CA ARG A 285 -15.40 -3.11 -23.80
C ARG A 285 -15.72 -4.42 -23.12
N ASP A 286 -15.01 -4.71 -22.05
CA ASP A 286 -15.40 -5.79 -21.17
C ASP A 286 -16.54 -5.38 -20.22
N GLU A 287 -16.98 -6.34 -19.41
CA GLU A 287 -18.07 -6.15 -18.45
C GLU A 287 -17.75 -5.10 -17.38
N SER A 288 -16.47 -4.83 -17.10
CA SER A 288 -16.00 -3.76 -16.21
C SER A 288 -15.80 -2.42 -16.92
N GLY A 289 -16.04 -2.36 -18.23
CA GLY A 289 -15.98 -1.13 -19.01
C GLY A 289 -14.59 -0.75 -19.52
N TRP A 290 -13.62 -1.66 -19.48
CA TRP A 290 -12.26 -1.45 -19.97
C TRP A 290 -12.14 -1.76 -21.47
N THR A 291 -11.35 -0.96 -22.20
CA THR A 291 -11.00 -1.20 -23.60
C THR A 291 -9.60 -1.82 -23.74
N PRO A 292 -9.27 -2.40 -24.92
CA PRO A 292 -7.90 -2.79 -25.25
C PRO A 292 -6.86 -1.70 -24.97
N LEU A 293 -7.17 -0.43 -25.29
CA LEU A 293 -6.26 0.69 -25.03
C LEU A 293 -6.05 0.94 -23.53
N CYS A 294 -7.08 0.80 -22.69
CA CYS A 294 -6.92 0.91 -21.23
C CYS A 294 -6.03 -0.21 -20.66
N TYR A 295 -6.14 -1.44 -21.17
CA TYR A 295 -5.25 -2.54 -20.78
C TYR A 295 -3.82 -2.35 -21.28
N ALA A 296 -3.66 -1.88 -22.53
CA ALA A 296 -2.34 -1.55 -23.08
C ALA A 296 -1.68 -0.39 -22.30
N ALA A 297 -2.45 0.61 -21.85
CA ALA A 297 -1.97 1.69 -20.98
C ALA A 297 -1.49 1.18 -19.61
N MET A 298 -2.13 0.15 -19.04
CA MET A 298 -1.67 -0.51 -17.81
C MET A 298 -0.40 -1.32 -18.05
N ASN A 299 -0.35 -2.05 -19.17
CA ASN A 299 0.82 -2.84 -19.57
C ASN A 299 2.05 -1.97 -19.82
N GLY A 300 1.88 -0.86 -20.55
CA GLY A 300 2.92 0.11 -20.85
C GLY A 300 3.68 -0.15 -22.16
N ASP A 301 3.37 -1.23 -22.89
CA ASP A 301 3.98 -1.51 -24.19
C ASP A 301 3.54 -0.48 -25.24
N THR A 302 4.50 0.35 -25.65
CA THR A 302 4.33 1.41 -26.64
C THR A 302 4.03 0.89 -28.04
N CYS A 303 4.47 -0.31 -28.40
CA CYS A 303 4.20 -0.92 -29.71
C CYS A 303 2.71 -1.24 -29.84
N ILE A 304 2.11 -1.81 -28.79
CA ILE A 304 0.68 -2.12 -28.75
C ILE A 304 -0.15 -0.83 -28.82
N ILE A 305 0.21 0.18 -28.03
CA ILE A 305 -0.49 1.48 -28.02
C ILE A 305 -0.37 2.15 -29.39
N ALA A 306 0.83 2.19 -29.99
CA ALA A 306 1.03 2.78 -31.31
C ALA A 306 0.19 2.06 -32.38
N ALA A 307 0.16 0.73 -32.37
CA ALA A 307 -0.64 -0.07 -33.30
C ALA A 307 -2.16 0.18 -33.12
N LEU A 308 -2.65 0.27 -31.89
CA LEU A 308 -4.04 0.63 -31.58
C LEU A 308 -4.39 2.02 -32.12
N LEU A 309 -3.53 3.02 -31.89
CA LEU A 309 -3.72 4.39 -32.38
C LEU A 309 -3.68 4.47 -33.92
N LYS A 310 -2.76 3.74 -34.58
CA LYS A 310 -2.72 3.61 -36.05
C LYS A 310 -4.04 3.03 -36.60
N ARG A 311 -4.67 2.12 -35.88
CA ARG A 311 -6.00 1.57 -36.18
C ARG A 311 -7.16 2.46 -35.69
N ARG A 312 -6.89 3.71 -35.33
CA ARG A 312 -7.86 4.75 -34.91
C ARG A 312 -8.57 4.48 -33.58
N ALA A 313 -7.92 3.80 -32.64
CA ALA A 313 -8.37 3.84 -31.26
C ALA A 313 -8.33 5.30 -30.74
N ASP A 314 -9.34 5.71 -29.96
CA ASP A 314 -9.37 7.07 -29.39
C ASP A 314 -8.33 7.18 -28.26
N PRO A 315 -7.34 8.09 -28.34
CA PRO A 315 -6.36 8.29 -27.25
C PRO A 315 -7.00 8.73 -25.92
N ASN A 316 -8.25 9.20 -25.94
CA ASN A 316 -9.02 9.63 -24.76
C ASN A 316 -9.97 8.54 -24.21
N GLU A 317 -9.74 7.28 -24.59
CA GLU A 317 -10.45 6.15 -24.02
C GLU A 317 -10.42 6.17 -22.48
N LYS A 318 -11.54 5.76 -21.88
CA LYS A 318 -11.74 5.78 -20.43
C LYS A 318 -12.50 4.56 -19.97
N VAL A 319 -12.27 4.13 -18.74
CA VAL A 319 -13.06 3.06 -18.10
C VAL A 319 -14.47 3.59 -17.81
N THR A 320 -15.52 2.84 -18.18
CA THR A 320 -16.91 3.32 -18.04
C THR A 320 -17.58 2.94 -16.71
N LYS A 321 -17.00 2.02 -15.95
CA LYS A 321 -17.46 1.64 -14.61
C LYS A 321 -16.35 1.86 -13.60
N LYS A 322 -16.73 1.87 -12.32
CA LYS A 322 -15.77 1.85 -11.22
C LYS A 322 -15.27 0.41 -11.06
N ASP A 323 -13.98 0.26 -10.85
CA ASP A 323 -13.34 -1.05 -10.73
C ASP A 323 -12.48 -1.10 -9.46
N PRO A 324 -13.02 -1.70 -8.38
CA PRO A 324 -12.28 -1.89 -7.14
C PRO A 324 -11.07 -2.82 -7.27
N LYS A 325 -11.05 -3.76 -8.25
CA LYS A 325 -9.95 -4.72 -8.42
C LYS A 325 -8.70 -4.05 -8.93
N ALA A 326 -8.85 -3.04 -9.80
CA ALA A 326 -7.76 -2.23 -10.34
C ALA A 326 -7.55 -0.89 -9.60
N TYR A 327 -8.34 -0.62 -8.56
CA TYR A 327 -8.34 0.64 -7.82
C TYR A 327 -8.65 1.88 -8.67
N VAL A 328 -9.40 1.73 -9.77
CA VAL A 328 -9.73 2.85 -10.67
C VAL A 328 -11.19 3.28 -10.56
N GLN A 329 -11.42 4.56 -10.76
CA GLN A 329 -12.75 5.15 -10.77
C GLN A 329 -13.39 5.07 -12.16
N LYS A 330 -14.71 5.22 -12.20
CA LYS A 330 -15.41 5.50 -13.46
C LYS A 330 -14.78 6.71 -14.14
N ASN A 331 -14.75 6.72 -15.46
CA ASN A 331 -14.14 7.76 -16.31
C ASN A 331 -12.62 7.95 -16.15
N THR A 332 -11.91 7.03 -15.49
CA THR A 332 -10.44 7.08 -15.48
C THR A 332 -9.92 6.88 -16.91
N SER A 333 -9.13 7.83 -17.41
CA SER A 333 -8.62 7.84 -18.79
C SER A 333 -7.40 6.92 -18.96
N ALA A 334 -7.07 6.56 -20.20
CA ALA A 334 -5.85 5.81 -20.53
C ALA A 334 -4.58 6.53 -20.05
N VAL A 335 -4.50 7.87 -20.18
CA VAL A 335 -3.40 8.68 -19.65
C VAL A 335 -3.29 8.58 -18.12
N SER A 336 -4.43 8.63 -17.43
CA SER A 336 -4.47 8.44 -15.97
C SER A 336 -4.00 7.05 -15.55
N ILE A 337 -4.32 6.02 -16.33
CA ILE A 337 -3.85 4.64 -16.09
C ILE A 337 -2.33 4.57 -16.28
N CYS A 338 -1.77 5.11 -17.37
CA CYS A 338 -0.31 5.14 -17.56
C CYS A 338 0.39 5.87 -16.39
N ALA A 339 -0.15 7.02 -15.97
CA ALA A 339 0.39 7.81 -14.87
C ALA A 339 0.43 7.02 -13.55
N TRP A 340 -0.65 6.31 -13.23
CA TRP A 340 -0.79 5.48 -12.03
C TRP A 340 0.17 4.28 -11.99
N PHE A 341 0.36 3.59 -13.12
CA PHE A 341 1.22 2.41 -13.22
C PHE A 341 2.67 2.73 -13.61
N GLY A 342 3.07 4.01 -13.65
CA GLY A 342 4.44 4.38 -13.98
C GLY A 342 4.84 4.13 -15.44
N ARG A 343 3.88 4.07 -16.37
CA ARG A 343 4.12 3.73 -17.79
C ARG A 343 4.49 4.99 -18.59
N ASN A 344 5.67 5.52 -18.34
CA ASN A 344 6.05 6.87 -18.79
C ASN A 344 6.21 6.99 -20.31
N GLU A 345 6.77 6.00 -20.99
CA GLU A 345 6.85 6.02 -22.46
C GLU A 345 5.47 5.90 -23.12
N ALA A 346 4.60 5.05 -22.58
CA ALA A 346 3.20 4.95 -22.99
C ALA A 346 2.43 6.26 -22.73
N LEU A 347 2.66 6.89 -21.57
CA LEU A 347 2.09 8.18 -21.20
C LEU A 347 2.48 9.26 -22.22
N LYS A 348 3.77 9.37 -22.53
CA LYS A 348 4.32 10.31 -23.53
C LYS A 348 3.74 10.09 -24.92
N LEU A 349 3.58 8.83 -25.33
CA LEU A 349 2.96 8.47 -26.60
C LEU A 349 1.49 8.91 -26.67
N LEU A 350 0.70 8.64 -25.63
CA LEU A 350 -0.71 9.06 -25.57
C LEU A 350 -0.85 10.59 -25.58
N LEU A 351 -0.01 11.31 -24.83
CA LEU A 351 0.00 12.78 -24.84
C LEU A 351 0.36 13.32 -26.23
N SER A 352 1.34 12.72 -26.91
CA SER A 352 1.70 13.06 -28.30
C SER A 352 0.56 12.79 -29.28
N ALA A 353 -0.27 11.78 -28.99
CA ALA A 353 -1.50 11.48 -29.72
C ALA A 353 -2.69 12.38 -29.35
N ARG A 354 -2.46 13.47 -28.60
CA ARG A 354 -3.49 14.44 -28.15
C ARG A 354 -4.48 13.89 -27.13
N ALA A 355 -4.06 12.94 -26.30
CA ALA A 355 -4.82 12.63 -25.09
C ALA A 355 -4.83 13.83 -24.13
N HIS A 356 -5.96 14.07 -23.46
CA HIS A 356 -6.13 15.22 -22.57
C HIS A 356 -5.46 14.98 -21.20
N PRO A 357 -4.44 15.76 -20.80
CA PRO A 357 -3.75 15.58 -19.52
C PRO A 357 -4.66 15.85 -18.30
N ASP A 358 -5.64 16.75 -18.45
CA ASP A 358 -6.60 17.15 -17.41
C ASP A 358 -7.93 16.38 -17.49
N ALA A 359 -7.95 15.23 -18.17
CA ALA A 359 -9.13 14.37 -18.21
C ALA A 359 -9.53 13.96 -16.78
N LEU A 360 -10.80 14.21 -16.43
CA LEU A 360 -11.31 14.00 -15.07
C LEU A 360 -11.95 12.61 -14.92
N SER A 361 -11.54 11.90 -13.88
CA SER A 361 -12.25 10.71 -13.39
C SER A 361 -13.60 11.09 -12.75
N GLY A 362 -14.39 10.09 -12.36
CA GLY A 362 -15.66 10.25 -11.64
C GLY A 362 -15.50 10.93 -10.26
N LEU A 363 -14.30 10.94 -9.70
CA LEU A 363 -13.95 11.66 -8.47
C LEU A 363 -13.20 12.98 -8.76
N LYS A 364 -13.26 13.47 -10.00
CA LYS A 364 -12.55 14.66 -10.48
C LYS A 364 -11.03 14.58 -10.33
N GLN A 365 -10.47 13.38 -10.44
CA GLN A 365 -9.02 13.18 -10.35
C GLN A 365 -8.40 13.31 -11.74
N THR A 366 -7.25 14.00 -11.83
CA THR A 366 -6.48 14.20 -13.06
C THR A 366 -5.37 13.16 -13.20
N ALA A 367 -4.78 13.01 -14.38
CA ALA A 367 -3.60 12.16 -14.54
C ALA A 367 -2.44 12.58 -13.63
N LEU A 368 -2.29 13.88 -13.35
CA LEU A 368 -1.23 14.39 -12.47
C LEU A 368 -1.45 13.96 -11.01
N GLU A 369 -2.71 13.92 -10.55
CA GLU A 369 -3.05 13.34 -9.25
C GLU A 369 -2.68 11.85 -9.19
N TRP A 370 -3.01 11.08 -10.22
CA TRP A 370 -2.65 9.66 -10.29
C TRP A 370 -1.13 9.43 -10.30
N ALA A 371 -0.36 10.27 -11.00
CA ALA A 371 1.11 10.22 -10.95
C ALA A 371 1.65 10.49 -9.55
N CYS A 372 1.11 11.50 -8.85
CA CYS A 372 1.50 11.81 -7.47
C CYS A 372 1.19 10.65 -6.53
N CYS A 373 -0.02 10.09 -6.61
CA CYS A 373 -0.41 8.95 -5.77
C CYS A 373 0.42 7.68 -6.06
N GLY A 374 0.81 7.44 -7.31
CA GLY A 374 1.63 6.29 -7.71
C GLY A 374 3.14 6.46 -7.47
N ASN A 375 3.54 7.57 -6.83
CA ASN A 375 4.94 7.99 -6.65
C ASN A 375 5.74 8.02 -7.98
N ASN A 376 5.08 8.37 -9.09
CA ASN A 376 5.67 8.40 -10.43
C ASN A 376 6.26 9.79 -10.74
N VAL A 377 7.52 10.02 -10.37
CA VAL A 377 8.24 11.28 -10.57
C VAL A 377 8.31 11.70 -12.05
N GLU A 378 8.66 10.76 -12.93
CA GLU A 378 8.77 11.07 -14.36
C GLU A 378 7.40 11.36 -14.99
N GLY A 379 6.35 10.67 -14.56
CA GLY A 379 4.98 10.98 -14.98
C GLY A 379 4.54 12.39 -14.56
N VAL A 380 4.92 12.85 -13.36
CA VAL A 380 4.71 14.25 -12.93
C VAL A 380 5.37 15.22 -13.90
N ARG A 381 6.65 14.99 -14.25
CA ARG A 381 7.39 15.84 -15.20
C ARG A 381 6.74 15.89 -16.57
N LEU A 382 6.44 14.72 -17.15
CA LEU A 382 5.80 14.61 -18.46
C LEU A 382 4.44 15.32 -18.53
N LEU A 383 3.63 15.22 -17.46
CA LEU A 383 2.33 15.87 -17.40
C LEU A 383 2.45 17.39 -17.25
N LEU A 384 3.38 17.87 -16.43
CA LEU A 384 3.66 19.31 -16.30
C LEU A 384 4.22 19.91 -17.60
N ASP A 385 5.10 19.19 -18.30
CA ASP A 385 5.60 19.57 -19.63
C ASP A 385 4.48 19.63 -20.67
N ALA A 386 3.49 18.74 -20.54
CA ALA A 386 2.24 18.75 -21.32
C ALA A 386 1.22 19.80 -20.83
N ARG A 387 1.62 20.69 -19.90
CA ARG A 387 0.81 21.78 -19.32
C ARG A 387 -0.43 21.32 -18.54
N ALA A 388 -0.36 20.16 -17.88
CA ALA A 388 -1.40 19.74 -16.95
C ALA A 388 -1.60 20.77 -15.83
N ASP A 389 -2.85 21.05 -15.48
CA ASP A 389 -3.18 22.01 -14.42
C ASP A 389 -3.04 21.35 -13.04
N HIS A 390 -1.95 21.72 -12.34
CA HIS A 390 -1.64 21.24 -10.99
C HIS A 390 -2.48 21.88 -9.87
N THR A 391 -3.44 22.75 -10.22
CA THR A 391 -4.33 23.40 -9.26
C THR A 391 -5.72 22.77 -9.21
N ILE A 392 -6.03 21.85 -10.13
CA ILE A 392 -7.32 21.15 -10.17
C ILE A 392 -7.54 20.37 -8.87
N GLN A 393 -8.67 20.62 -8.23
CA GLN A 393 -9.06 19.93 -7.01
C GLN A 393 -10.04 18.80 -7.28
N ASN A 394 -9.77 17.65 -6.68
CA ASN A 394 -10.69 16.51 -6.68
C ASN A 394 -11.91 16.77 -5.76
N ILE A 395 -12.82 15.80 -5.65
CA ILE A 395 -14.03 15.96 -4.82
C ILE A 395 -13.75 16.20 -3.32
N MET A 396 -12.56 15.82 -2.82
CA MET A 396 -12.12 16.07 -1.44
C MET A 396 -11.51 17.46 -1.26
N GLY A 397 -11.24 18.17 -2.36
CA GLY A 397 -10.58 19.47 -2.35
C GLY A 397 -9.06 19.37 -2.36
N CYS A 398 -8.52 18.18 -2.60
CA CYS A 398 -7.08 17.97 -2.71
C CYS A 398 -6.62 18.36 -4.11
N THR A 399 -5.54 19.13 -4.18
CA THR A 399 -4.70 19.27 -5.38
C THR A 399 -3.88 17.99 -5.62
N PRO A 400 -3.28 17.77 -6.81
CA PRO A 400 -2.37 16.66 -7.04
C PRO A 400 -1.24 16.57 -6.01
N PHE A 401 -0.65 17.71 -5.62
CA PHE A 401 0.38 17.75 -4.57
C PHE A 401 -0.15 17.24 -3.22
N GLN A 402 -1.33 17.69 -2.80
CA GLN A 402 -1.96 17.24 -1.55
C GLN A 402 -2.38 15.76 -1.62
N ALA A 403 -2.74 15.25 -2.79
CA ALA A 403 -2.99 13.81 -2.97
C ALA A 403 -1.70 12.99 -2.84
N GLY A 404 -0.57 13.48 -3.37
CA GLY A 404 0.75 12.89 -3.09
C GLY A 404 1.09 12.89 -1.60
N CYS A 405 0.75 13.97 -0.88
CA CYS A 405 0.88 14.02 0.58
C CYS A 405 0.07 12.91 1.25
N CYS A 406 -1.19 12.71 0.85
CA CYS A 406 -2.08 11.65 1.38
C CYS A 406 -1.50 10.24 1.27
N MET A 407 -0.80 9.95 0.16
CA MET A 407 -0.16 8.65 -0.11
C MET A 407 1.26 8.54 0.44
N GLY A 408 1.79 9.63 1.03
CA GLY A 408 3.17 9.67 1.49
C GLY A 408 4.20 9.54 0.36
N SER A 409 3.85 9.93 -0.86
CA SER A 409 4.71 9.87 -2.06
C SER A 409 5.77 10.97 -2.05
N VAL A 410 6.78 10.80 -1.20
CA VAL A 410 7.80 11.81 -0.90
C VAL A 410 8.53 12.29 -2.16
N ASP A 411 8.84 11.38 -3.10
CA ASP A 411 9.62 11.74 -4.28
C ASP A 411 8.82 12.62 -5.25
N THR A 412 7.52 12.32 -5.44
CA THR A 412 6.65 13.19 -6.25
C THR A 412 6.29 14.49 -5.55
N MET A 413 6.19 14.50 -4.22
CA MET A 413 6.05 15.74 -3.45
C MET A 413 7.24 16.68 -3.71
N GLN A 414 8.46 16.15 -3.66
CA GLN A 414 9.67 16.92 -3.97
C GLN A 414 9.65 17.43 -5.42
N ALA A 415 9.39 16.55 -6.38
CA ALA A 415 9.33 16.93 -7.80
C ALA A 415 8.27 18.02 -8.06
N MET A 416 7.10 17.97 -7.41
CA MET A 416 6.07 18.99 -7.52
C MET A 416 6.52 20.34 -6.93
N LEU A 417 7.26 20.35 -5.82
CA LEU A 417 7.81 21.58 -5.24
C LEU A 417 8.90 22.21 -6.12
N GLU A 418 9.67 21.39 -6.84
CA GLU A 418 10.72 21.82 -7.76
C GLU A 418 10.15 22.34 -9.10
N HIS A 419 9.23 21.60 -9.71
CA HIS A 419 8.75 21.87 -11.08
C HIS A 419 7.47 22.71 -11.13
N ALA A 420 6.74 22.83 -10.03
CA ALA A 420 5.54 23.66 -9.91
C ALA A 420 5.61 24.51 -8.63
N PRO A 421 6.50 25.53 -8.58
CA PRO A 421 6.66 26.35 -7.38
C PRO A 421 5.36 27.09 -7.02
N GLY A 422 5.13 27.31 -5.72
CA GLY A 422 3.92 27.94 -5.22
C GLY A 422 2.80 26.96 -4.85
N GLN A 423 3.13 25.67 -4.63
CA GLN A 423 2.19 24.71 -4.07
C GLN A 423 1.57 25.24 -2.77
N ILE A 424 0.26 25.04 -2.62
CA ILE A 424 -0.45 25.41 -1.40
C ILE A 424 -0.18 24.35 -0.34
N LEU A 425 0.62 24.72 0.66
CA LEU A 425 0.93 23.84 1.81
C LEU A 425 -0.17 23.79 2.87
N GLN A 426 -1.16 24.69 2.77
CA GLN A 426 -2.29 24.73 3.68
C GLN A 426 -2.99 23.36 3.70
N HIS A 427 -3.21 22.82 4.91
CA HIS A 427 -3.81 21.52 5.16
C HIS A 427 -3.02 20.31 4.63
N SER A 428 -1.83 20.48 4.02
CA SER A 428 -1.06 19.35 3.47
C SER A 428 -0.61 18.37 4.57
N LEU A 429 -0.29 18.87 5.77
CA LEU A 429 -0.02 18.01 6.94
C LEU A 429 -1.27 17.25 7.41
N HIS A 430 -2.47 17.86 7.34
CA HIS A 430 -3.70 17.12 7.67
C HIS A 430 -3.99 16.05 6.62
N PHE A 431 -3.81 16.38 5.34
CA PHE A 431 -4.01 15.45 4.22
C PHE A 431 -3.03 14.28 4.28
N SER A 432 -1.75 14.50 4.60
CA SER A 432 -0.80 13.41 4.77
C SER A 432 -1.23 12.43 5.86
N LEU A 433 -1.89 12.91 6.91
CA LEU A 433 -2.33 12.08 8.03
C LEU A 433 -3.72 11.46 7.82
N LEU A 434 -4.52 12.00 6.89
CA LEU A 434 -5.94 11.67 6.71
C LEU A 434 -6.15 10.19 6.34
N LEU A 435 -5.31 9.65 5.45
CA LEU A 435 -5.49 8.29 4.92
C LEU A 435 -4.77 7.21 5.73
N GLY A 436 -3.95 7.59 6.72
CA GLY A 436 -3.17 6.64 7.50
C GLY A 436 -1.88 6.16 6.84
N GLU A 437 -1.57 6.60 5.62
CA GLU A 437 -0.34 6.29 4.89
C GLU A 437 0.73 7.39 5.01
N GLY A 438 0.42 8.47 5.73
CA GLY A 438 1.36 9.57 6.00
C GLY A 438 2.61 9.08 6.72
N SER A 439 3.69 8.92 5.95
CA SER A 439 4.98 8.54 6.50
C SER A 439 5.57 9.68 7.33
N GLY A 440 6.39 9.33 8.33
CA GLY A 440 7.16 10.33 9.07
C GLY A 440 8.02 11.19 8.12
N GLN A 441 8.47 10.61 7.01
CA GLN A 441 9.23 11.31 5.97
C GLN A 441 8.42 12.37 5.22
N ALA A 442 7.16 12.08 4.85
CA ALA A 442 6.29 13.07 4.23
C ALA A 442 6.01 14.24 5.20
N VAL A 443 5.79 13.94 6.49
CA VAL A 443 5.67 14.97 7.53
C VAL A 443 6.95 15.80 7.64
N CYS A 444 8.12 15.17 7.71
CA CYS A 444 9.41 15.87 7.76
C CYS A 444 9.62 16.78 6.54
N MET A 445 9.33 16.31 5.33
CA MET A 445 9.44 17.10 4.11
C MET A 445 8.51 18.32 4.13
N LEU A 446 7.25 18.15 4.56
CA LEU A 446 6.30 19.26 4.66
C LEU A 446 6.76 20.29 5.70
N LEU A 447 7.29 19.85 6.84
CA LEU A 447 7.84 20.73 7.87
C LEU A 447 9.09 21.49 7.37
N GLN A 448 10.00 20.81 6.67
CA GLN A 448 11.14 21.44 6.00
C GLN A 448 10.69 22.48 4.95
N SER A 449 9.58 22.21 4.28
CA SER A 449 8.91 23.13 3.34
C SER A 449 8.13 24.25 4.05
N ARG A 450 8.24 24.37 5.39
CA ARG A 450 7.59 25.38 6.22
C ARG A 450 6.06 25.24 6.36
N ALA A 451 5.53 24.03 6.29
CA ALA A 451 4.16 23.77 6.71
C ALA A 451 3.99 24.05 8.22
N ASP A 452 2.85 24.62 8.62
CA ASP A 452 2.57 24.93 10.03
C ASP A 452 2.26 23.65 10.82
N VAL A 453 3.19 23.27 11.71
CA VAL A 453 3.09 22.09 12.58
C VAL A 453 1.84 22.09 13.47
N ASN A 454 1.30 23.28 13.79
CA ASN A 454 0.16 23.47 14.68
C ASN A 454 -1.10 23.96 13.93
N GLU A 455 -1.13 23.82 12.61
CA GLU A 455 -2.21 24.33 11.78
C GLU A 455 -3.58 23.80 12.24
N ARG A 456 -4.58 24.69 12.33
CA ARG A 456 -5.93 24.30 12.74
C ARG A 456 -6.79 23.99 11.52
N CYS A 457 -7.19 22.73 11.39
CA CYS A 457 -7.98 22.25 10.25
C CYS A 457 -9.32 23.00 10.12
N ASN A 458 -9.60 23.53 8.91
CA ASN A 458 -10.87 24.19 8.60
C ASN A 458 -11.32 23.98 7.14
N PHE A 459 -11.75 22.76 6.82
CA PHE A 459 -12.29 22.40 5.50
C PHE A 459 -13.58 23.13 5.10
N PHE A 460 -14.24 23.88 5.99
CA PHE A 460 -15.38 24.71 5.56
C PHE A 460 -14.94 25.82 4.60
N LYS A 461 -13.70 26.30 4.74
CA LYS A 461 -13.17 27.41 3.92
C LYS A 461 -12.66 26.98 2.56
N THR A 462 -12.47 25.68 2.30
CA THR A 462 -11.92 25.17 1.02
C THR A 462 -12.93 25.14 -0.12
N LYS A 463 -14.16 25.66 0.07
CA LYS A 463 -15.27 25.65 -0.92
C LYS A 463 -15.64 24.27 -1.45
N THR A 464 -15.19 23.19 -0.81
CA THR A 464 -15.54 21.81 -1.14
C THR A 464 -16.79 21.35 -0.39
N TYR A 465 -17.94 21.86 -0.82
CA TYR A 465 -19.25 21.56 -0.22
C TYR A 465 -19.57 20.07 -0.14
N GLY A 466 -19.14 19.26 -1.13
CA GLY A 466 -19.36 17.81 -1.13
C GLY A 466 -18.58 17.11 -0.02
N TRP A 467 -17.29 17.41 0.13
CA TRP A 467 -16.45 16.89 1.20
C TRP A 467 -16.95 17.33 2.59
N TRP A 468 -17.31 18.61 2.72
CA TRP A 468 -17.91 19.12 3.95
C TRP A 468 -19.21 18.40 4.32
N ALA A 469 -20.10 18.16 3.35
CA ALA A 469 -21.34 17.44 3.56
C ALA A 469 -21.09 15.98 4.00
N LEU A 470 -20.10 15.31 3.40
CA LEU A 470 -19.67 13.97 3.80
C LEU A 470 -19.12 13.95 5.23
N LEU A 471 -18.19 14.84 5.58
CA LEU A 471 -17.66 14.91 6.95
C LEU A 471 -18.76 15.22 7.96
N LYS A 472 -19.74 16.07 7.60
CA LYS A 472 -20.87 16.38 8.47
C LYS A 472 -21.78 15.17 8.67
N SER A 473 -22.10 14.41 7.62
CA SER A 473 -22.92 13.21 7.72
C SER A 473 -22.22 12.13 8.56
N LEU A 474 -20.92 11.93 8.36
CA LEU A 474 -20.09 11.02 9.15
C LEU A 474 -20.00 11.44 10.63
N SER A 475 -19.87 12.74 10.91
CA SER A 475 -19.90 13.29 12.26
C SER A 475 -21.25 13.06 12.95
N LEU A 476 -22.37 13.13 12.22
CA LEU A 476 -23.70 12.85 12.76
C LEU A 476 -23.86 11.34 13.04
N ALA A 477 -23.42 10.48 12.13
CA ALA A 477 -23.42 9.03 12.33
C ALA A 477 -22.60 8.63 13.57
N HIS A 478 -21.42 9.25 13.77
CA HIS A 478 -20.64 9.07 14.99
C HIS A 478 -21.43 9.44 16.25
N SER A 479 -22.10 10.60 16.22
CA SER A 479 -22.92 11.08 17.35
C SER A 479 -24.10 10.15 17.66
N ALA A 480 -24.59 9.41 16.66
CA ALA A 480 -25.64 8.40 16.80
C ALA A 480 -25.12 7.02 17.24
N GLY A 481 -23.83 6.89 17.57
CA GLY A 481 -23.21 5.65 18.07
C GLY A 481 -22.54 4.78 17.00
N TYR A 482 -22.60 5.15 15.72
CA TYR A 482 -21.89 4.43 14.66
C TYR A 482 -20.43 4.88 14.60
N THR A 483 -19.52 4.11 15.20
CA THR A 483 -18.10 4.48 15.29
C THR A 483 -17.25 3.76 14.23
N SER A 484 -16.42 4.51 13.51
CA SER A 484 -15.32 4.02 12.67
C SER A 484 -14.14 5.01 12.76
N LYS A 485 -12.94 4.63 12.28
CA LYS A 485 -11.79 5.55 12.23
C LYS A 485 -12.14 6.84 11.47
N LEU A 486 -12.71 6.70 10.26
CA LEU A 486 -13.17 7.82 9.44
C LEU A 486 -14.23 8.67 10.16
N ARG A 487 -15.23 8.05 10.79
CA ARG A 487 -16.30 8.78 11.50
C ARG A 487 -15.79 9.53 12.72
N LYS A 488 -14.86 8.93 13.50
CA LYS A 488 -14.19 9.61 14.63
C LYS A 488 -13.37 10.80 14.14
N LEU A 489 -12.59 10.61 13.07
CA LEU A 489 -11.84 11.70 12.44
C LEU A 489 -12.80 12.81 11.98
N ALA A 490 -13.87 12.48 11.26
CA ALA A 490 -14.88 13.43 10.83
C ALA A 490 -15.60 14.12 12.00
N TYR A 491 -15.77 13.47 13.14
CA TYR A 491 -16.38 14.08 14.32
C TYR A 491 -15.45 15.12 15.00
N HIS A 492 -14.13 14.88 14.96
CA HIS A 492 -13.11 15.69 15.63
C HIS A 492 -12.31 16.62 14.71
N HIS A 493 -12.47 16.55 13.39
CA HIS A 493 -11.60 17.26 12.43
C HIS A 493 -11.60 18.78 12.62
N HIS A 494 -12.73 19.37 13.01
CA HIS A 494 -12.86 20.82 13.06
C HIS A 494 -11.91 21.42 14.10
N GLY A 495 -10.98 22.28 13.66
CA GLY A 495 -9.98 22.92 14.51
C GLY A 495 -8.92 21.97 15.08
N ALA A 496 -8.87 20.71 14.64
CA ALA A 496 -7.85 19.77 15.06
C ALA A 496 -6.50 20.08 14.40
N THR A 497 -5.42 19.83 15.13
CA THR A 497 -4.04 20.00 14.66
C THR A 497 -3.56 18.77 13.89
N PRO A 498 -2.46 18.83 13.11
CA PRO A 498 -1.84 17.65 12.53
C PRO A 498 -1.58 16.57 13.60
N LEU A 499 -1.06 16.96 14.78
CA LEU A 499 -0.83 16.02 15.87
C LEU A 499 -2.11 15.29 16.32
N MET A 500 -3.27 15.94 16.31
CA MET A 500 -4.54 15.26 16.60
C MET A 500 -4.97 14.31 15.49
N PHE A 501 -4.74 14.68 14.22
CA PHE A 501 -5.03 13.81 13.08
C PHE A 501 -4.16 12.55 13.11
N SER A 502 -2.87 12.66 13.44
CA SER A 502 -1.99 11.49 13.49
C SER A 502 -2.46 10.47 14.53
N VAL A 503 -2.91 10.95 15.70
CA VAL A 503 -3.50 10.10 16.74
C VAL A 503 -4.81 9.47 16.29
N LEU A 504 -5.74 10.25 15.73
CA LEU A 504 -7.04 9.74 15.27
C LEU A 504 -6.92 8.73 14.12
N ALA A 505 -5.93 8.90 13.24
CA ALA A 505 -5.62 7.98 12.16
C ALA A 505 -4.86 6.72 12.64
N GLY A 506 -4.18 6.80 13.79
CA GLY A 506 -3.32 5.74 14.31
C GLY A 506 -1.90 5.74 13.73
N THR A 507 -1.47 6.84 13.11
CA THR A 507 -0.12 6.97 12.50
C THR A 507 0.90 7.37 13.56
N PHE A 508 1.33 6.40 14.37
CA PHE A 508 2.21 6.65 15.51
C PHE A 508 3.59 7.20 15.09
N GLU A 509 4.16 6.72 13.99
CA GLU A 509 5.44 7.23 13.44
C GLU A 509 5.36 8.75 13.16
N ALA A 510 4.33 9.18 12.43
CA ALA A 510 4.07 10.58 12.16
C ALA A 510 3.79 11.40 13.43
N THR A 511 3.13 10.78 14.42
CA THR A 511 2.90 11.39 15.74
C THR A 511 4.23 11.74 16.43
N TYR A 512 5.20 10.81 16.44
CA TYR A 512 6.53 11.08 17.00
C TYR A 512 7.31 12.12 16.20
N ALA A 513 7.22 12.11 14.87
CA ALA A 513 7.85 13.12 14.02
C ALA A 513 7.32 14.54 14.33
N LEU A 514 6.00 14.69 14.49
CA LEU A 514 5.37 15.96 14.87
C LEU A 514 5.79 16.42 16.27
N LEU A 515 5.86 15.52 17.25
CA LEU A 515 6.32 15.85 18.60
C LEU A 515 7.78 16.33 18.61
N ARG A 516 8.66 15.65 17.87
CA ARG A 516 10.07 16.07 17.71
C ARG A 516 10.19 17.43 17.03
N ALA A 517 9.25 17.78 16.15
CA ALA A 517 9.16 19.07 15.49
C ALA A 517 8.52 20.18 16.36
N GLY A 518 8.19 19.90 17.62
CA GLY A 518 7.60 20.90 18.54
C GLY A 518 6.10 21.09 18.38
N ALA A 519 5.37 20.08 17.92
CA ALA A 519 3.90 20.11 17.91
C ALA A 519 3.36 20.31 19.32
N ARG A 520 2.45 21.27 19.49
CA ARG A 520 1.83 21.61 20.78
C ARG A 520 0.80 20.57 21.19
N THR A 521 0.93 20.06 22.41
CA THR A 521 0.01 19.09 23.00
C THR A 521 -1.20 19.72 23.70
N ASP A 522 -1.15 21.02 23.99
CA ASP A 522 -2.13 21.76 24.79
C ASP A 522 -3.27 22.40 23.97
N LEU A 523 -3.14 22.42 22.64
CA LEU A 523 -4.16 22.99 21.75
C LEU A 523 -5.46 22.18 21.80
N ARG A 524 -6.60 22.86 21.72
CA ARG A 524 -7.93 22.25 21.73
C ARG A 524 -8.57 22.28 20.35
N ASN A 525 -9.20 21.19 19.91
CA ASN A 525 -10.02 21.21 18.69
C ASN A 525 -11.38 21.90 18.94
N GLY A 526 -12.23 21.94 17.91
CA GLY A 526 -13.58 22.50 17.98
C GLY A 526 -14.56 21.75 18.91
N ARG A 527 -14.15 20.60 19.45
CA ARG A 527 -14.86 19.86 20.51
C ARG A 527 -14.26 20.08 21.90
N GLY A 528 -13.29 20.99 22.03
CA GLY A 528 -12.61 21.28 23.28
C GLY A 528 -11.59 20.23 23.72
N LYS A 529 -11.31 19.21 22.89
CA LYS A 529 -10.42 18.09 23.20
C LYS A 529 -8.97 18.43 22.89
N VAL A 530 -8.04 18.05 23.78
CA VAL A 530 -6.59 18.05 23.52
C VAL A 530 -6.13 16.70 22.97
N VAL A 531 -4.90 16.59 22.47
CA VAL A 531 -4.39 15.33 21.87
C VAL A 531 -4.43 14.16 22.85
N LEU A 532 -4.14 14.40 24.13
CA LEU A 532 -4.19 13.36 25.18
C LEU A 532 -5.59 12.78 25.38
N ASP A 533 -6.64 13.60 25.23
CA ASP A 533 -8.02 13.12 25.33
C ASP A 533 -8.37 12.19 24.17
N LEU A 534 -7.90 12.50 22.97
CA LEU A 534 -8.11 11.66 21.78
C LEU A 534 -7.32 10.35 21.88
N ALA A 535 -6.07 10.39 22.37
CA ALA A 535 -5.28 9.20 22.63
C ALA A 535 -5.95 8.25 23.63
N ARG A 536 -6.59 8.80 24.66
CA ARG A 536 -7.41 8.05 25.63
C ARG A 536 -8.65 7.44 24.98
N GLU A 537 -9.31 8.18 24.10
CA GLU A 537 -10.52 7.72 23.40
C GLU A 537 -10.26 6.56 22.42
N ILE A 538 -9.07 6.52 21.80
CA ILE A 538 -8.65 5.41 20.94
C ILE A 538 -7.97 4.27 21.72
N GLY A 539 -7.72 4.44 23.01
CA GLY A 539 -7.06 3.43 23.84
C GLY A 539 -5.59 3.20 23.48
N ALA A 540 -4.87 4.25 23.06
CA ALA A 540 -3.44 4.19 22.73
C ALA A 540 -2.57 4.44 23.98
N THR A 541 -2.51 3.46 24.88
CA THR A 541 -1.85 3.59 26.21
C THR A 541 -0.37 3.95 26.15
N ASP A 542 0.38 3.37 25.21
CA ASP A 542 1.81 3.65 25.09
C ASP A 542 2.07 5.08 24.58
N LEU A 543 1.24 5.55 23.64
CA LEU A 543 1.28 6.92 23.17
C LEU A 543 0.92 7.93 24.27
N MET A 544 -0.04 7.59 25.15
CA MET A 544 -0.41 8.48 26.27
C MET A 544 0.81 8.82 27.14
N LYS A 545 1.66 7.83 27.46
CA LYS A 545 2.89 8.04 28.24
C LYS A 545 3.85 9.00 27.52
N ALA A 546 4.01 8.82 26.21
CA ALA A 546 4.86 9.71 25.41
C ALA A 546 4.32 11.15 25.35
N LEU A 547 3.01 11.31 25.22
CA LEU A 547 2.35 12.63 25.21
C LEU A 547 2.44 13.33 26.56
N GLU A 548 2.32 12.59 27.66
CA GLU A 548 2.49 13.10 29.02
C GLU A 548 3.93 13.58 29.25
N ALA A 549 4.92 12.79 28.83
CA ALA A 549 6.33 13.18 28.90
C ALA A 549 6.63 14.44 28.06
N ALA A 550 6.05 14.55 26.86
CA ALA A 550 6.20 15.73 26.00
C ALA A 550 5.46 16.98 26.51
N SER A 551 4.48 16.82 27.41
CA SER A 551 3.71 17.94 27.97
C SER A 551 4.35 18.57 29.20
N LEU A 552 5.38 17.94 29.78
CA LEU A 552 6.19 18.56 30.83
C LEU A 552 7.03 19.67 30.19
N PRO A 553 7.05 20.90 30.75
CA PRO A 553 7.93 21.95 30.25
C PRO A 553 9.37 21.49 30.39
N SER A 554 10.00 21.09 29.28
CA SER A 554 11.42 20.82 29.30
C SER A 554 12.13 22.13 29.62
N LEU A 555 12.98 22.11 30.65
CA LEU A 555 14.00 23.12 30.84
C LEU A 555 14.81 23.17 29.54
N ALA A 556 14.52 24.18 28.72
CA ALA A 556 15.09 24.35 27.40
C ALA A 556 16.63 24.36 27.50
N SER A 557 17.24 23.25 27.11
CA SER A 557 18.52 23.28 26.41
C SER A 557 18.19 22.88 24.98
N PRO A 558 18.54 23.69 23.96
CA PRO A 558 18.40 23.26 22.58
C PRO A 558 19.34 22.08 22.39
N LEU A 559 18.79 20.86 22.35
CA LEU A 559 19.51 19.73 21.78
C LEU A 559 19.85 20.15 20.35
N SER A 560 21.14 20.36 20.13
CA SER A 560 21.75 20.67 18.85
C SER A 560 21.09 19.84 17.76
N ALA A 561 20.59 20.50 16.72
CA ALA A 561 20.20 19.83 15.50
C ALA A 561 21.32 18.84 15.11
N PRO A 562 21.01 17.55 14.85
CA PRO A 562 22.00 16.71 14.20
C PRO A 562 22.35 17.39 12.88
N SER A 563 23.64 17.59 12.63
CA SER A 563 24.13 18.10 11.36
C SER A 563 23.53 17.25 10.25
N ALA A 564 22.74 17.89 9.39
CA ALA A 564 22.27 17.28 8.17
C ALA A 564 23.47 17.05 7.25
N SER A 565 24.09 15.89 7.34
CA SER A 565 24.97 15.34 6.31
C SER A 565 24.32 14.04 5.83
N TRP A 566 23.36 14.17 4.92
CA TRP A 566 22.94 13.08 4.04
C TRP A 566 23.78 13.08 2.76
N GLU A 567 25.04 13.53 2.82
CA GLU A 567 25.96 13.36 1.70
C GLU A 567 26.02 11.87 1.33
N THR A 568 25.61 11.62 0.10
CA THR A 568 25.75 10.38 -0.66
C THR A 568 27.08 9.70 -0.35
N GLN A 569 27.04 8.60 0.41
CA GLN A 569 28.16 7.66 0.44
C GLN A 569 28.14 6.89 -0.88
N ASP A 570 28.98 7.36 -1.79
CA ASP A 570 29.39 6.70 -3.01
C ASP A 570 30.17 5.41 -2.66
N PRO A 571 29.71 4.20 -3.02
CA PRO A 571 30.40 2.96 -2.70
C PRO A 571 31.39 2.59 -3.82
N LEU A 572 32.35 3.46 -4.10
CA LEU A 572 33.51 3.15 -4.95
C LEU A 572 34.71 3.92 -4.43
N MET A 573 35.61 3.23 -3.70
CA MET A 573 37.06 3.44 -3.61
C MET A 573 37.60 2.88 -2.28
N ALA A 574 37.96 1.61 -2.29
CA ALA A 574 38.96 1.05 -1.37
C ALA A 574 39.68 -0.13 -2.05
N GLU A 575 40.46 0.18 -3.08
CA GLU A 575 41.65 -0.61 -3.40
C GLU A 575 42.73 -0.28 -2.36
N SER A 576 43.18 -1.28 -1.59
CA SER A 576 44.59 -1.61 -1.33
C SER A 576 44.77 -2.43 -0.04
N PHE A 577 45.35 -3.62 -0.25
CA PHE A 577 45.84 -4.66 0.68
C PHE A 577 44.88 -5.75 1.12
#